data_AF-A0A809ZZ89-F1
#
_entry.id   AF-A0A809ZZ89-F1
#
_cell.length_a   1.000
_cell.length_b   1.000
_cell.length_c   1.000
_cell.angle_alpha   90.00
_cell.angle_beta   90.00
_cell.angle_gamma   90.00
#
_symmetry.space_group_name_H-M   'P 1'
#
loop_
_entity.id
_entity.type
_entity.pdbx_description
1 polymer ?
#
loop_
_entity_poly.entity_id
_entity_poly.type
_entity_poly.pdbx_seq_one_letter_code
_entity_poly.pdbx_strand_id
1 'polypeptide(L)'
;MGMYNGASVQFAQEAFHGKVGSGILAKDDYTAYLEEMKRRKPRGEVSFGNLPVLVRFSDLSDPSSVVQVAPSDLAASFGPGVKLKRAFLEITEDPPTTGIEAWLPWLARTKSSPRLIPQPPGPRLLSDASTVDLLSYDDFRRKFP
;
A
#
# COMPACT_ATOMS: atom_id res chain seq x y z
N MET A 1 -5.13 18.44 2.65
CA MET A 1 -3.76 18.11 3.12
C MET A 1 -3.87 16.82 3.92
N GLY A 2 -3.96 15.68 3.24
CA GLY A 2 -4.26 14.39 3.87
C GLY A 2 -2.97 13.71 4.29
N MET A 3 -2.70 13.69 5.59
CA MET A 3 -1.62 12.87 6.13
C MET A 3 -1.97 11.41 5.87
N TYR A 4 -1.12 10.69 5.11
CA TYR A 4 -1.15 9.23 5.11
C TYR A 4 -0.74 8.80 6.51
N ASN A 5 -1.73 8.63 7.36
CA ASN A 5 -1.54 8.09 8.68
C ASN A 5 -1.32 6.59 8.47
N GLY A 6 -0.07 6.16 8.42
CA GLY A 6 0.30 4.73 8.48
C GLY A 6 -0.16 4.04 9.79
N ALA A 7 -0.87 4.77 10.65
CA ALA A 7 -1.40 4.33 11.95
C ALA A 7 -2.70 3.50 11.88
N SER A 8 -3.31 3.27 10.71
CA SER A 8 -4.54 2.44 10.63
C SER A 8 -4.28 0.95 10.43
N VAL A 9 -3.03 0.50 10.50
CA VAL A 9 -2.72 -0.92 10.45
C VAL A 9 -2.29 -1.40 11.83
N GLN A 10 -3.07 -2.29 12.41
CA GLN A 10 -2.97 -2.78 13.78
C GLN A 10 -1.97 -3.95 13.87
N PHE A 11 -0.85 -3.89 13.12
CA PHE A 11 0.30 -4.79 13.26
C PHE A 11 1.18 -4.32 14.42
N ALA A 12 2.37 -4.91 14.64
CA ALA A 12 3.28 -4.63 15.75
C ALA A 12 3.78 -3.16 15.87
N GLN A 13 2.86 -2.20 16.05
CA GLN A 13 3.11 -0.77 16.17
C GLN A 13 4.14 -0.52 17.27
N GLU A 14 4.10 -1.30 18.35
CA GLU A 14 5.07 -1.25 19.45
C GLU A 14 6.53 -1.33 18.99
N ALA A 15 6.84 -2.18 17.99
CA ALA A 15 8.20 -2.31 17.47
C ALA A 15 8.66 -1.04 16.72
N PHE A 16 7.69 -0.30 16.15
CA PHE A 16 7.89 0.93 15.39
C PHE A 16 7.59 2.19 16.22
N HIS A 17 7.25 2.07 17.51
CA HIS A 17 7.15 3.20 18.41
C HIS A 17 8.56 3.71 18.78
N GLY A 18 8.76 5.03 18.63
CA GLY A 18 9.93 5.71 19.16
C GLY A 18 9.80 5.96 20.66
N LYS A 19 10.94 6.20 21.33
CA LYS A 19 10.98 6.63 22.74
C LYS A 19 10.61 8.11 22.92
N VAL A 20 10.54 8.87 21.82
CA VAL A 20 10.08 10.27 21.81
C VAL A 20 8.57 10.26 22.02
N GLY A 21 8.14 10.61 23.23
CA GLY A 21 6.78 10.41 23.73
C GLY A 21 5.68 11.11 22.91
N SER A 22 4.50 10.49 22.94
CA SER A 22 3.18 11.01 22.58
C SER A 22 3.12 12.50 22.15
N GLY A 23 3.04 12.73 20.83
CA GLY A 23 2.76 14.04 20.24
C GLY A 23 3.91 14.59 19.40
N ILE A 24 4.20 13.97 18.25
CA ILE A 24 5.13 14.55 17.27
C ILE A 24 4.46 15.79 16.66
N LEU A 25 4.66 16.96 17.26
CA LEU A 25 4.15 18.25 16.79
C LEU A 25 5.26 19.18 16.25
N ALA A 26 6.54 18.85 16.45
CA ALA A 26 7.68 19.63 15.98
C ALA A 26 8.62 18.82 15.05
N LYS A 27 9.27 19.51 14.10
CA LYS A 27 10.17 18.91 13.08
C LYS A 27 11.39 18.20 13.67
N ASP A 28 11.88 18.70 14.80
CA ASP A 28 13.06 18.15 15.48
C ASP A 28 12.75 16.80 16.14
N ASP A 29 11.54 16.64 16.69
CA ASP A 29 11.06 15.38 17.26
C ASP A 29 10.91 14.29 16.19
N TYR A 30 10.43 14.67 15.00
CA TYR A 30 10.34 13.76 13.86
C TYR A 30 11.73 13.29 13.39
N THR A 31 12.71 14.19 13.37
CA THR A 31 14.09 13.85 12.99
C THR A 31 14.71 12.90 14.01
N ALA A 32 14.57 13.18 15.30
CA ALA A 32 15.04 12.31 16.37
C ALA A 32 14.39 10.91 16.31
N TYR A 33 13.08 10.86 16.04
CA TYR A 33 12.35 9.61 15.80
C TYR A 33 12.92 8.82 14.63
N LEU A 34 13.13 9.47 13.47
CA LEU A 34 13.68 8.80 12.29
C LEU A 34 15.09 8.26 12.54
N GLU A 35 15.96 9.01 13.21
CA GLU A 35 17.31 8.54 13.57
C GLU A 35 17.27 7.36 14.55
N GLU A 36 16.33 7.36 15.49
CA GLU A 36 16.11 6.22 16.36
C GLU A 36 15.68 4.98 15.58
N MET A 37 14.71 5.13 14.67
CA MET A 37 14.20 4.03 13.85
C MET A 37 15.25 3.50 12.87
N LYS A 38 16.03 4.37 12.23
CA LYS A 38 17.15 3.98 11.36
C LYS A 38 18.22 3.19 12.12
N ARG A 39 18.54 3.59 13.35
CA ARG A 39 19.49 2.86 14.20
C ARG A 39 18.94 1.50 14.63
N ARG A 40 17.66 1.44 14.97
CA ARG A 40 17.01 0.21 15.47
C ARG A 40 16.64 -0.78 14.37
N LYS A 41 16.40 -0.29 13.14
CA LYS A 41 15.87 -1.05 11.99
C LYS A 41 14.79 -2.06 12.41
N PRO A 42 13.71 -1.63 13.09
CA PRO A 42 12.72 -2.56 13.59
C PRO A 42 12.07 -3.31 12.43
N ARG A 43 11.77 -4.57 12.70
CA ARG A 43 11.09 -5.49 11.78
C ARG A 43 9.93 -6.17 12.50
N GLY A 44 8.76 -6.18 11.86
CA GLY A 44 7.56 -6.80 12.40
C GLY A 44 6.89 -7.69 11.36
N GLU A 45 6.41 -8.86 11.78
CA GLU A 45 5.56 -9.70 10.94
C GLU A 45 4.18 -9.03 10.77
N VAL A 46 3.69 -9.00 9.53
CA VAL A 46 2.39 -8.43 9.17
C VAL A 46 1.40 -9.58 9.01
N SER A 47 0.39 -9.61 9.88
CA SER A 47 -0.72 -10.56 9.77
C SER A 47 -1.53 -10.32 8.51
N PHE A 48 -2.18 -11.36 7.97
CA PHE A 48 -2.90 -11.24 6.69
C PHE A 48 -4.03 -10.20 6.68
N GLY A 49 -4.73 -10.02 7.80
CA GLY A 49 -5.78 -8.98 7.92
C GLY A 49 -5.24 -7.54 7.92
N ASN A 50 -3.92 -7.38 8.05
CA ASN A 50 -3.21 -6.10 8.08
C ASN A 50 -2.40 -5.87 6.79
N LEU A 51 -2.46 -6.79 5.83
CA LEU A 51 -1.81 -6.58 4.54
C LEU A 51 -2.51 -5.45 3.78
N PRO A 52 -1.77 -4.69 2.95
CA PRO A 52 -2.41 -3.82 1.97
C PRO A 52 -3.28 -4.67 1.03
N VAL A 53 -4.22 -4.01 0.36
CA VAL A 53 -5.04 -4.64 -0.67
C VAL A 53 -4.11 -5.21 -1.74
N LEU A 54 -4.13 -6.52 -1.90
CA LEU A 54 -3.38 -7.19 -2.96
C LEU A 54 -4.26 -7.24 -4.20
N VAL A 55 -3.69 -6.83 -5.33
CA VAL A 55 -4.33 -6.93 -6.63
C VAL A 55 -3.39 -7.55 -7.65
N ARG A 56 -3.98 -8.08 -8.72
CA ARG A 56 -3.29 -8.44 -9.95
C ARG A 56 -3.98 -7.77 -11.13
N PHE A 57 -3.24 -7.60 -12.22
CA PHE A 57 -3.78 -7.15 -13.50
C PHE A 57 -3.68 -8.32 -14.47
N SER A 58 -4.76 -8.66 -15.17
CA SER A 58 -4.68 -9.66 -16.25
C SER A 58 -4.04 -9.07 -17.52
N ASP A 59 -4.11 -7.76 -17.69
CA ASP A 59 -3.40 -7.00 -18.72
C ASP A 59 -2.76 -5.77 -18.08
N LEU A 60 -1.43 -5.72 -18.06
CA LEU A 60 -0.69 -4.61 -17.45
C LEU A 60 -0.91 -3.26 -18.16
N SER A 61 -1.34 -3.28 -19.42
CA SER A 61 -1.65 -2.08 -20.21
C SER A 61 -3.06 -1.54 -19.98
N ASP A 62 -3.95 -2.35 -19.39
CA ASP A 62 -5.33 -1.99 -19.06
C ASP A 62 -5.54 -1.91 -17.54
N PRO A 63 -5.71 -0.70 -16.97
CA PRO A 63 -5.94 -0.53 -15.54
C PRO A 63 -7.25 -1.18 -15.05
N SER A 64 -8.25 -1.35 -15.93
CA SER A 64 -9.55 -1.92 -15.56
C SER A 64 -9.51 -3.45 -15.46
N SER A 65 -8.41 -4.08 -15.89
CA SER A 65 -8.14 -5.52 -15.74
C SER A 65 -7.75 -5.95 -14.32
N VAL A 66 -7.85 -5.03 -13.36
CA VAL A 66 -7.51 -5.25 -11.96
C VAL A 66 -8.47 -6.25 -11.31
N VAL A 67 -7.91 -7.19 -10.54
CA VAL A 67 -8.65 -8.18 -9.76
C VAL A 67 -8.05 -8.27 -8.37
N GLN A 68 -8.90 -8.29 -7.34
CA GLN A 68 -8.44 -8.49 -5.97
C GLN A 68 -7.88 -9.90 -5.77
N VAL A 69 -6.79 -9.99 -5.03
CA VAL A 69 -6.16 -11.24 -4.65
C VAL A 69 -6.41 -11.48 -3.17
N ALA A 70 -6.91 -12.68 -2.82
CA ALA A 70 -7.07 -13.09 -1.44
C ALA A 70 -5.71 -13.56 -0.88
N PRO A 71 -5.14 -12.93 0.16
CA PRO A 71 -3.86 -13.37 0.72
C PRO A 71 -3.89 -14.81 1.27
N SER A 72 -5.05 -15.25 1.74
CA SER A 72 -5.30 -16.62 2.24
C SER A 72 -5.45 -17.66 1.12
N ASP A 73 -5.66 -17.23 -0.12
CA ASP A 73 -5.87 -18.13 -1.28
C ASP A 73 -5.23 -17.56 -2.55
N LEU A 74 -3.89 -17.49 -2.55
CA LEU A 74 -3.15 -17.12 -3.76
C LEU A 74 -3.28 -18.16 -4.87
N ALA A 75 -3.59 -19.42 -4.54
CA ALA A 75 -3.69 -20.48 -5.52
C ALA A 75 -4.81 -20.24 -6.54
N ALA A 76 -5.92 -19.64 -6.10
CA ALA A 76 -7.00 -19.22 -6.99
C ALA A 76 -6.56 -18.18 -8.05
N SER A 77 -5.53 -17.38 -7.75
CA SER A 77 -5.05 -16.31 -8.65
C SER A 77 -3.79 -16.68 -9.44
N PHE A 78 -2.92 -17.52 -8.88
CA PHE A 78 -1.58 -17.80 -9.42
C PHE A 78 -1.32 -19.29 -9.71
N GLY A 79 -2.30 -20.16 -9.44
CA GLY A 79 -2.23 -21.59 -9.71
C GLY A 79 -1.81 -22.45 -8.50
N PRO A 80 -1.87 -23.79 -8.66
CA PRO A 80 -1.63 -24.71 -7.56
C PRO A 80 -0.23 -24.56 -6.94
N GLY A 81 -0.15 -24.64 -5.60
CA GLY A 81 1.10 -24.58 -4.85
C GLY A 81 1.57 -23.17 -4.47
N VAL A 82 0.95 -22.11 -4.98
CA VAL A 82 1.26 -20.73 -4.59
C VAL A 82 0.58 -20.37 -3.28
N LYS A 83 1.36 -19.94 -2.29
CA LYS A 83 0.86 -19.44 -1.00
C LYS A 83 1.73 -18.32 -0.46
N LEU A 84 1.10 -17.34 0.18
CA LEU A 84 1.82 -16.34 0.97
C LEU A 84 2.26 -17.02 2.27
N LYS A 85 3.56 -17.09 2.54
CA LYS A 85 4.05 -17.71 3.77
C LYS A 85 3.97 -16.73 4.94
N ARG A 86 4.60 -15.57 4.79
CA ARG A 86 4.74 -14.51 5.79
C ARG A 86 4.99 -13.19 5.07
N ALA A 87 4.65 -12.08 5.70
CA ALA A 87 4.99 -10.75 5.25
C ALA A 87 5.63 -9.98 6.40
N PHE A 88 6.53 -9.05 6.10
CA PHE A 88 7.22 -8.25 7.09
C PHE A 88 7.20 -6.78 6.69
N LEU A 89 7.06 -5.91 7.69
CA LEU A 89 7.40 -4.51 7.58
C LEU A 89 8.77 -4.29 8.24
N GLU A 90 9.61 -3.48 7.63
CA GLU A 90 10.98 -3.23 8.09
C GLU A 90 11.41 -1.80 7.75
N ILE A 91 12.12 -1.14 8.67
CA ILE A 91 12.85 0.10 8.36
C ILE A 91 14.19 -0.29 7.72
N THR A 92 14.34 0.03 6.44
CA THR A 92 15.56 -0.28 5.66
C THR A 92 16.25 0.99 5.16
N GLU A 93 17.54 0.85 4.86
CA GLU A 93 18.34 1.84 4.11
C GLU A 93 18.39 1.52 2.62
N ASP A 94 17.79 0.39 2.20
CA ASP A 94 17.69 0.03 0.80
C ASP A 94 17.00 1.15 0.02
N PRO A 95 17.50 1.48 -1.17
CA PRO A 95 16.86 2.47 -2.00
C PRO A 95 15.43 1.99 -2.31
N PRO A 96 14.45 2.92 -2.32
CA PRO A 96 13.10 2.59 -2.75
C PRO A 96 13.11 1.94 -4.13
N THR A 97 12.34 0.88 -4.31
CA THR A 97 12.15 0.27 -5.63
C THR A 97 11.46 1.25 -6.58
N THR A 98 11.98 1.36 -7.81
CA THR A 98 11.47 2.24 -8.86
C THR A 98 11.15 1.44 -10.12
N GLY A 99 10.47 2.08 -11.09
CA GLY A 99 10.24 1.50 -12.42
C GLY A 99 8.93 0.71 -12.56
N ILE A 100 7.98 0.87 -11.63
CA ILE A 100 6.64 0.28 -11.77
C ILE A 100 5.93 0.76 -13.04
N GLU A 101 6.25 1.98 -13.51
CA GLU A 101 5.73 2.59 -14.72
C GLU A 101 6.17 1.87 -16.01
N ALA A 102 7.28 1.13 -15.97
CA ALA A 102 7.72 0.28 -17.08
C ALA A 102 6.79 -0.94 -17.24
N TRP A 103 6.19 -1.40 -16.14
CA TRP A 103 5.23 -2.49 -16.13
C TRP A 103 3.80 -1.99 -16.34
N LEU A 104 3.43 -0.87 -15.72
CA LEU A 104 2.11 -0.26 -15.77
C LEU A 104 2.17 1.07 -16.56
N PRO A 105 2.16 1.04 -17.90
CA PRO A 105 2.43 2.21 -18.75
C PRO A 105 1.42 3.34 -18.56
N TRP A 106 0.19 3.03 -18.13
CA TRP A 106 -0.84 4.03 -17.84
C TRP A 106 -0.48 4.96 -16.67
N LEU A 107 0.41 4.55 -15.76
CA LEU A 107 0.91 5.41 -14.69
C LEU A 107 1.73 6.60 -15.23
N ALA A 108 2.50 6.39 -16.29
CA ALA A 108 3.34 7.42 -16.91
C ALA A 108 2.56 8.34 -17.86
N ARG A 109 1.48 7.84 -18.46
CA ARG A 109 0.74 8.53 -19.54
C ARG A 109 -0.10 9.71 -19.06
N THR A 110 -0.48 9.75 -17.80
CA THR A 110 -1.31 10.81 -17.24
C THR A 110 -0.84 11.21 -15.86
N LYS A 111 -1.05 12.49 -15.50
CA LYS A 111 -0.92 12.97 -14.12
C LYS A 111 -2.25 12.96 -13.37
N SER A 112 -3.37 12.75 -14.07
CA SER A 112 -4.66 12.55 -13.43
C SER A 112 -4.68 11.22 -12.69
N SER A 113 -5.60 11.12 -11.73
CA SER A 113 -5.74 9.94 -10.88
C SER A 113 -7.17 9.38 -11.01
N PRO A 114 -7.55 8.89 -12.21
CA PRO A 114 -8.84 8.25 -12.36
C PRO A 114 -8.88 6.96 -11.54
N ARG A 115 -10.09 6.47 -11.29
CA ARG A 115 -10.28 5.11 -10.78
C ARG A 115 -9.74 4.10 -11.79
N LEU A 116 -9.28 2.95 -11.30
CA LEU A 116 -8.90 1.84 -12.15
C LEU A 116 -10.11 1.31 -12.93
N ILE A 117 -11.24 1.18 -12.23
CA ILE A 117 -12.52 0.80 -12.80
C ILE A 117 -13.35 2.08 -12.97
N PRO A 118 -13.69 2.47 -14.22
CA PRO A 118 -14.57 3.61 -14.46
C PRO A 118 -15.92 3.39 -13.77
N GLN A 119 -16.45 4.43 -13.12
CA GLN A 119 -17.79 4.32 -12.56
C GLN A 119 -18.80 4.18 -13.71
N PRO A 120 -19.71 3.21 -13.66
CA PRO A 120 -20.79 3.15 -14.62
C PRO A 120 -21.66 4.41 -14.50
N PRO A 121 -22.25 4.88 -15.61
CA PRO A 121 -23.17 6.01 -15.57
C PRO A 121 -24.39 5.64 -14.71
N GLY A 122 -24.63 6.42 -13.65
CA GLY A 122 -25.78 6.26 -12.76
C GLY A 122 -25.41 6.33 -11.26
N PRO A 123 -26.40 6.50 -10.38
CA PRO A 123 -26.16 6.50 -8.95
C PRO A 123 -25.74 5.10 -8.48
N ARG A 124 -24.55 4.99 -7.87
CA ARG A 124 -24.15 3.87 -7.01
C ARG A 124 -24.14 4.35 -5.57
N LEU A 125 -24.69 3.55 -4.66
CA LEU A 125 -24.42 3.73 -3.24
C LEU A 125 -22.96 3.38 -3.00
N LEU A 126 -22.20 4.29 -2.40
CA LEU A 126 -20.79 4.05 -2.05
C LEU A 126 -20.61 2.85 -1.11
N SER A 127 -21.67 2.47 -0.37
CA SER A 127 -21.70 1.29 0.50
C SER A 127 -21.53 -0.04 -0.23
N ASP A 128 -21.80 -0.06 -1.54
CA ASP A 128 -21.85 -1.29 -2.34
C ASP A 128 -20.57 -1.47 -3.17
N ALA A 129 -19.67 -0.47 -3.14
CA ALA A 129 -18.41 -0.52 -3.86
C ALA A 129 -17.43 -1.46 -3.15
N SER A 130 -16.87 -2.42 -3.89
CA SER A 130 -15.77 -3.23 -3.38
C SER A 130 -14.52 -2.37 -3.19
N THR A 131 -13.55 -2.83 -2.40
CA THR A 131 -12.29 -2.10 -2.22
C THR A 131 -11.58 -1.85 -3.56
N VAL A 132 -11.70 -2.75 -4.53
CA VAL A 132 -11.11 -2.60 -5.88
C VAL A 132 -11.81 -1.50 -6.70
N ASP A 133 -13.14 -1.32 -6.55
CA ASP A 133 -13.87 -0.22 -7.21
C ASP A 133 -13.39 1.17 -6.75
N LEU A 134 -12.78 1.24 -5.57
CA LEU A 134 -12.27 2.48 -4.99
C LEU A 134 -10.82 2.77 -5.36
N LEU A 135 -10.09 1.79 -5.92
CA LEU A 135 -8.70 1.98 -6.30
C LEU A 135 -8.58 2.95 -7.48
N SER A 136 -7.52 3.75 -7.42
CA SER A 136 -7.15 4.78 -8.38
C SER A 136 -5.69 4.64 -8.76
N TYR A 137 -5.26 5.38 -9.76
CA TYR A 137 -3.84 5.39 -10.17
C TYR A 137 -2.94 5.84 -9.02
N ASP A 138 -3.47 6.69 -8.16
CA ASP A 138 -2.80 7.27 -7.01
C ASP A 138 -2.39 6.21 -5.98
N ASP A 139 -3.11 5.09 -5.89
CA ASP A 139 -2.79 3.98 -4.98
C ASP A 139 -1.55 3.17 -5.44
N PHE A 140 -1.11 3.39 -6.68
CA PHE A 140 0.08 2.77 -7.28
C PHE A 140 1.19 3.80 -7.55
N ARG A 141 0.93 5.08 -7.29
CA ARG A 141 1.94 6.13 -7.38
C ARG A 141 2.58 6.34 -6.03
N ARG A 142 3.86 6.68 -6.06
CA ARG A 142 4.54 7.25 -4.91
C ARG A 142 3.84 8.56 -4.51
N LYS A 143 3.30 8.57 -3.31
CA LYS A 143 2.89 9.80 -2.64
C LYS A 143 4.01 10.20 -1.69
N PHE A 144 4.97 10.93 -2.21
CA PHE A 144 5.97 11.61 -1.38
C PHE A 144 5.80 13.12 -1.58
N PRO A 145 5.87 13.93 -0.51
CA PRO A 145 6.19 15.35 -0.64
C PRO A 145 7.63 15.55 -1.12
#